data_AF-A0A1H7RC20-F1
#
_entry.id   AF-A0A1H7RC20-F1
#
_cell.length_a   1.000
_cell.length_b   1.000
_cell.length_c   1.000
_cell.angle_alpha   90.00
_cell.angle_beta   90.00
_cell.angle_gamma   90.00
#
_symmetry.space_group_name_H-M   'P 1'
#
loop_
_entity.id
_entity.type
_entity.pdbx_description
1 polymer ?
#
loop_
_entity_poly.entity_id
_entity_poly.type
_entity_poly.pdbx_seq_one_letter_code
_entity_poly.pdbx_strand_id
1 'polypeptide(L)'
;MAIFEYNSIKTKKTVAIVLFLLYIGSISLLAQNTPQTYVAQKTSETLIIDGKMDESSWNKAKWTNNFIDIEGCKKPIYTTKVKMIWDESYLYFFAELKEPHVWATLKQKDTIIFYNNDFDANGNSDIVLGLYNKEKHYP
;
A
#
# COMPACT_ATOMS: atom_id res chain seq x y z
N MET A 1 4.60 19.68 -62.29
CA MET A 1 3.72 18.84 -61.44
C MET A 1 4.62 17.85 -60.69
N ALA A 2 5.23 18.30 -59.60
CA ALA A 2 6.12 17.46 -58.80
C ALA A 2 5.24 16.63 -57.85
N ILE A 3 4.95 15.40 -58.26
CA ILE A 3 4.34 14.41 -57.37
C ILE A 3 5.41 14.11 -56.32
N PHE A 4 5.17 14.61 -55.11
CA PHE A 4 5.99 14.40 -53.93
C PHE A 4 6.52 12.96 -53.87
N GLU A 5 7.84 12.81 -53.66
CA GLU A 5 8.50 11.55 -53.34
C GLU A 5 8.00 11.01 -51.98
N TYR A 6 6.76 10.53 -51.95
CA TYR A 6 6.10 9.93 -50.79
C TYR A 6 6.79 8.64 -50.33
N ASN A 7 7.74 8.12 -51.11
CA ASN A 7 8.41 6.83 -50.92
C ASN A 7 9.91 6.89 -50.62
N SER A 8 10.45 8.04 -50.19
CA SER A 8 11.85 8.14 -49.77
C SER A 8 12.12 7.33 -48.50
N ILE A 9 13.27 6.64 -48.45
CA ILE A 9 13.75 5.88 -47.27
C ILE A 9 13.81 6.79 -46.03
N LYS A 10 14.10 8.09 -46.20
CA LYS A 10 14.09 9.06 -45.10
C LYS A 10 12.70 9.20 -44.50
N THR A 11 11.66 9.35 -45.32
CA THR A 11 10.26 9.45 -44.89
C THR A 11 9.81 8.20 -44.13
N LYS A 12 10.15 7.00 -44.64
CA LYS A 12 9.83 5.72 -43.96
C LYS A 12 10.51 5.59 -42.60
N LYS A 13 11.78 6.00 -42.49
CA LYS A 13 12.52 6.02 -41.21
C LYS A 13 11.90 7.02 -40.23
N THR A 14 11.53 8.21 -40.68
CA THR A 14 10.87 9.21 -39.83
C THR A 14 9.52 8.70 -39.32
N VAL A 15 8.68 8.11 -40.17
CA VAL A 15 7.40 7.51 -39.77
C VAL A 15 7.62 6.38 -38.77
N ALA A 16 8.59 5.49 -39.01
CA ALA A 16 8.90 4.40 -38.09
C ALA A 16 9.37 4.91 -36.71
N ILE A 17 10.20 5.95 -36.65
CA ILE A 17 10.64 6.56 -35.40
C ILE A 17 9.46 7.17 -34.65
N VAL A 18 8.57 7.88 -35.33
CA VAL A 18 7.37 8.47 -34.71
C VAL A 18 6.46 7.38 -34.14
N LEU A 19 6.22 6.30 -34.90
CA LEU A 19 5.43 5.16 -34.41
C LEU A 19 6.09 4.46 -33.22
N PHE A 20 7.41 4.31 -33.22
CA PHE A 20 8.16 3.74 -32.12
C PHE A 20 8.08 4.60 -30.86
N LEU A 21 8.21 5.92 -30.98
CA LEU A 21 8.07 6.86 -29.86
C LEU A 21 6.64 6.88 -29.31
N LEU A 22 5.62 6.83 -30.17
CA LEU A 22 4.22 6.72 -29.75
C LEU A 22 3.96 5.40 -29.03
N TYR A 23 4.54 4.30 -29.50
CA TYR A 23 4.43 2.99 -28.87
C TYR A 23 5.09 2.98 -27.47
N ILE A 24 6.30 3.51 -27.33
CA ILE A 24 6.96 3.66 -26.02
C ILE A 24 6.14 4.56 -25.09
N GLY A 25 5.67 5.70 -25.57
CA GLY A 25 4.83 6.61 -24.78
C GLY A 25 3.55 5.95 -24.27
N SER A 26 2.95 5.08 -25.08
CA SER A 26 1.74 4.32 -24.71
C SER A 26 2.04 3.29 -23.61
N ILE A 27 3.18 2.60 -23.67
CA ILE A 27 3.60 1.65 -22.62
C ILE A 27 3.85 2.37 -21.30
N SER A 28 4.51 3.54 -21.31
CA SER A 28 4.76 4.31 -20.10
C SER A 28 3.48 4.76 -19.38
N LEU A 29 2.43 5.10 -20.13
CA LEU A 29 1.13 5.45 -19.55
C LEU A 29 0.43 4.23 -18.91
N LEU A 30 0.56 3.05 -19.53
CA LEU A 30 -0.01 1.81 -18.99
C LEU A 30 0.76 1.27 -17.77
N ALA A 31 2.03 1.65 -17.60
CA ALA A 31 2.86 1.25 -16.47
C ALA A 31 2.59 2.05 -15.18
N GLN A 32 1.75 3.09 -15.23
CA GLN A 32 1.46 3.92 -14.07
C GLN A 32 0.43 3.23 -13.15
N ASN A 33 0.89 2.64 -12.05
CA ASN A 33 -0.01 2.15 -11.00
C ASN A 33 -0.57 3.34 -10.20
N THR A 34 -1.89 3.40 -10.05
CA THR A 34 -2.53 4.37 -9.15
C THR A 34 -2.43 3.86 -7.72
N PRO A 35 -1.96 4.69 -6.76
CA PRO A 35 -1.90 4.27 -5.37
C PRO A 35 -3.31 4.05 -4.82
N GLN A 36 -3.45 3.10 -3.89
CA GLN A 36 -4.71 2.95 -3.16
C GLN A 36 -4.95 4.21 -2.31
N THR A 37 -6.21 4.62 -2.23
CA THR A 37 -6.62 5.78 -1.42
C THR A 37 -7.64 5.35 -0.37
N TYR A 38 -7.60 6.02 0.78
CA TYR A 38 -8.53 5.79 1.87
C TYR A 38 -8.97 7.13 2.44
N VAL A 39 -10.28 7.26 2.72
CA VAL A 39 -10.84 8.47 3.34
C VAL A 39 -11.23 8.15 4.78
N ALA A 40 -10.39 8.58 5.73
CA ALA A 40 -10.68 8.49 7.15
C ALA A 40 -11.81 9.46 7.52
N GLN A 41 -12.87 8.92 8.12
CA GLN A 41 -14.04 9.71 8.49
C GLN A 41 -13.74 10.47 9.79
N LYS A 42 -14.19 11.72 9.85
CA LYS A 42 -14.15 12.49 11.10
C LYS A 42 -15.18 11.93 12.06
N THR A 43 -14.81 11.82 13.34
CA THR A 43 -15.73 11.51 14.42
C THR A 43 -15.81 12.63 15.46
N SER A 44 -16.95 12.71 16.14
CA SER A 44 -17.17 13.52 17.34
C SER A 44 -17.43 12.65 18.57
N GLU A 45 -17.44 11.32 18.41
CA GLU A 45 -17.59 10.34 19.48
C GLU A 45 -16.25 10.19 20.20
N THR A 46 -16.27 10.22 21.54
CA THR A 46 -15.09 9.89 22.34
C THR A 46 -14.82 8.40 22.25
N LEU A 47 -13.61 8.04 21.83
CA LEU A 47 -13.19 6.64 21.68
C LEU A 47 -12.49 6.13 22.94
N ILE A 48 -12.73 4.86 23.29
CA ILE A 48 -11.99 4.16 24.34
C ILE A 48 -10.99 3.23 23.66
N ILE A 49 -9.70 3.45 23.90
CA ILE A 49 -8.64 2.65 23.25
C ILE A 49 -8.37 1.38 24.06
N ASP A 50 -9.31 0.42 24.00
CA ASP A 50 -9.24 -0.86 24.71
C ASP A 50 -9.04 -2.08 23.77
N GLY A 51 -8.95 -1.84 22.47
CA GLY A 51 -8.78 -2.88 21.44
C GLY A 51 -10.09 -3.51 20.96
N LYS A 52 -11.26 -3.04 21.40
CA LYS A 52 -12.57 -3.47 20.89
C LYS A 52 -13.11 -2.48 19.86
N MET A 53 -14.03 -2.96 19.02
CA MET A 53 -14.68 -2.17 17.96
C MET A 53 -16.14 -1.90 18.34
N ASP A 54 -16.39 -1.48 19.57
CA ASP A 54 -17.75 -1.35 20.09
C ASP A 54 -18.35 0.05 19.77
N GLU A 55 -17.51 1.05 19.50
CA GLU A 55 -17.94 2.41 19.19
C GLU A 55 -18.62 2.54 17.83
N SER A 56 -19.66 3.37 17.78
CA SER A 56 -20.51 3.52 16.59
C SER A 56 -19.77 4.14 15.40
N SER A 57 -18.74 4.94 15.65
CA SER A 57 -17.88 5.55 14.64
C SER A 57 -17.17 4.52 13.78
N TRP A 58 -16.77 3.38 14.37
CA TRP A 58 -16.12 2.32 13.61
C TRP A 58 -17.06 1.68 12.60
N ASN A 59 -18.37 1.64 12.85
CA ASN A 59 -19.35 1.10 11.90
C ASN A 59 -19.50 1.97 10.64
N LYS A 60 -19.21 3.27 10.74
CA LYS A 60 -19.24 4.21 9.62
C LYS A 60 -17.95 4.16 8.78
N ALA A 61 -16.84 3.78 9.40
CA ALA A 61 -15.56 3.65 8.72
C ALA A 61 -15.50 2.39 7.84
N LYS A 62 -15.01 2.55 6.61
CA LYS A 62 -14.82 1.43 5.68
C LYS A 62 -13.58 0.64 6.06
N TRP A 63 -13.58 -0.66 5.82
CA TRP A 63 -12.33 -1.42 5.83
C TRP A 63 -11.46 -1.02 4.64
N THR A 64 -10.13 -1.05 4.81
CA THR A 64 -9.20 -1.07 3.69
C THR A 64 -9.37 -2.35 2.87
N ASN A 65 -8.75 -2.38 1.68
CA ASN A 65 -8.43 -3.65 1.04
C ASN A 65 -7.50 -4.48 1.94
N ASN A 66 -7.43 -5.77 1.65
CA ASN A 66 -6.47 -6.65 2.31
C ASN A 66 -5.05 -6.21 1.96
N PHE A 67 -4.20 -6.21 2.97
CA PHE A 67 -2.78 -5.92 2.82
C PHE A 67 -2.11 -7.01 1.97
N ILE A 68 -1.06 -6.62 1.26
CA ILE A 68 -0.27 -7.50 0.40
C ILE A 68 1.14 -7.63 0.97
N ASP A 69 1.88 -8.64 0.50
CA ASP A 69 3.30 -8.76 0.80
C ASP A 69 4.05 -7.57 0.19
N ILE A 70 5.00 -7.01 0.93
CA ILE A 70 5.78 -5.84 0.50
C ILE A 70 6.66 -6.13 -0.73
N GLU A 71 7.02 -7.40 -0.96
CA GLU A 71 7.72 -7.86 -2.17
C GLU A 71 6.76 -7.96 -3.37
N GLY A 72 5.45 -7.76 -3.17
CA GLY A 72 4.40 -7.71 -4.19
C GLY A 72 4.10 -9.04 -4.90
N CYS A 73 4.95 -10.04 -4.72
CA CYS A 73 4.88 -11.30 -5.46
C CYS A 73 3.98 -12.35 -4.80
N LYS A 74 3.66 -12.19 -3.50
CA LYS A 74 2.97 -13.21 -2.70
C LYS A 74 1.76 -12.62 -1.99
N LYS A 75 0.71 -13.43 -1.90
CA LYS A 75 -0.44 -13.11 -1.05
C LYS A 75 -0.14 -13.56 0.38
N PRO A 76 -0.29 -12.69 1.39
CA PRO A 76 -0.15 -13.10 2.79
C PRO A 76 -1.12 -14.24 3.13
N ILE A 77 -0.64 -15.20 3.93
CA ILE A 77 -1.44 -16.35 4.39
C ILE A 77 -2.62 -15.87 5.22
N TYR A 78 -2.36 -14.89 6.09
CA TYR A 78 -3.37 -14.28 6.94
C TYR A 78 -3.78 -12.92 6.41
N THR A 79 -5.06 -12.62 6.57
CA THR A 79 -5.61 -11.34 6.16
C THR A 79 -5.34 -10.29 7.23
N THR A 80 -4.82 -9.16 6.78
CA THR A 80 -4.72 -7.93 7.56
C THR A 80 -5.50 -6.85 6.85
N LYS A 81 -6.30 -6.10 7.60
CA LYS A 81 -7.08 -4.96 7.11
C LYS A 81 -7.24 -3.95 8.25
N VAL A 82 -7.45 -2.69 7.91
CA VAL A 82 -7.51 -1.58 8.87
C VAL A 82 -8.75 -0.72 8.64
N LYS A 83 -9.27 -0.10 9.69
CA LYS A 83 -10.16 1.08 9.63
C LYS A 83 -9.43 2.28 10.18
N MET A 84 -9.69 3.45 9.61
CA MET A 84 -9.15 4.71 10.11
C MET A 84 -10.26 5.75 10.28
N ILE A 85 -10.22 6.46 11.40
CA ILE A 85 -11.07 7.61 11.73
C ILE A 85 -10.22 8.66 12.42
N TRP A 86 -10.69 9.91 12.48
CA TRP A 86 -9.93 10.99 13.12
C TRP A 86 -10.84 11.97 13.85
N ASP A 87 -10.30 12.70 14.80
CA ASP A 87 -10.91 13.87 15.44
C ASP A 87 -9.93 15.04 15.51
N GLU A 88 -10.27 16.12 16.22
CA GLU A 88 -9.41 17.32 16.30
C GLU A 88 -8.03 17.07 16.94
N SER A 89 -7.84 15.96 17.64
CA SER A 89 -6.63 15.66 18.41
C SER A 89 -5.86 14.45 17.88
N TYR A 90 -6.54 13.46 17.31
CA TYR A 90 -5.93 12.17 16.99
C TYR A 90 -6.39 11.58 15.66
N LEU A 91 -5.50 10.80 15.05
CA LEU A 91 -5.82 9.82 14.01
C LEU A 91 -5.82 8.44 14.66
N TYR A 92 -6.92 7.71 14.50
CA TYR A 92 -7.13 6.41 15.10
C TYR A 92 -7.06 5.30 14.06
N PHE A 93 -6.42 4.19 14.44
CA PHE A 93 -6.31 3.00 13.61
C PHE A 93 -6.93 1.82 14.35
N PHE A 94 -7.80 1.07 13.67
CA PHE A 94 -8.25 -0.23 14.13
C PHE A 94 -7.78 -1.29 13.14
N ALA A 95 -6.84 -2.13 13.55
CA ALA A 95 -6.32 -3.21 12.73
C ALA A 95 -6.93 -4.55 13.13
N GLU A 96 -7.45 -5.29 12.14
CA GLU A 96 -7.83 -6.69 12.32
C GLU A 96 -6.74 -7.54 11.69
N LEU A 97 -6.07 -8.34 12.52
CA LEU A 97 -4.97 -9.21 12.13
C LEU A 97 -5.23 -10.63 12.63
N LYS A 98 -4.78 -11.63 11.87
CA LYS A 98 -4.80 -13.03 12.28
C LYS A 98 -3.35 -13.53 12.32
N GLU A 99 -2.93 -14.01 13.48
CA GLU A 99 -1.61 -14.60 13.67
C GLU A 99 -1.72 -15.69 14.75
N PRO A 100 -1.56 -16.98 14.40
CA PRO A 100 -1.57 -18.06 15.39
C PRO A 100 -0.35 -18.05 16.32
N HIS A 101 0.73 -17.37 15.95
CA HIS A 101 2.00 -17.37 16.67
C HIS A 101 2.46 -15.95 16.99
N VAL A 102 1.89 -15.37 18.04
CA VAL A 102 2.21 -14.01 18.49
C VAL A 102 3.30 -14.05 19.57
N TRP A 103 4.37 -13.28 19.37
CA TRP A 103 5.44 -13.08 20.36
C TRP A 103 5.65 -11.60 20.67
N ALA A 104 5.82 -11.28 21.95
CA ALA A 104 6.11 -9.94 22.46
C ALA A 104 7.13 -10.02 23.61
N THR A 105 8.32 -10.51 23.28
CA THR A 105 9.39 -10.82 24.25
C THR A 105 10.36 -9.67 24.51
N LEU A 106 10.37 -8.67 23.63
CA LEU A 106 11.25 -7.51 23.67
C LEU A 106 10.76 -6.52 24.74
N LYS A 107 11.62 -6.16 25.70
CA LYS A 107 11.26 -5.31 26.85
C LYS A 107 11.90 -3.92 26.82
N GLN A 108 12.99 -3.77 26.07
CA GLN A 108 13.71 -2.51 25.99
C GLN A 108 13.08 -1.62 24.92
N LYS A 109 12.80 -0.38 25.29
CA LYS A 109 12.36 0.65 24.35
C LYS A 109 13.44 0.90 23.29
N ASP A 110 13.02 1.18 22.06
CA ASP A 110 13.89 1.46 20.91
C ASP A 110 14.83 0.30 20.56
N THR A 111 14.38 -0.94 20.79
CA THR A 111 15.08 -2.14 20.34
C THR A 111 14.66 -2.56 18.93
N ILE A 112 15.40 -3.48 18.33
CA ILE A 112 15.16 -3.99 16.99
C ILE A 112 13.88 -4.85 17.01
N ILE A 113 12.78 -4.30 16.49
CA ILE A 113 11.44 -4.86 16.69
C ILE A 113 11.12 -6.07 15.79
N PHE A 114 11.79 -6.20 14.64
CA PHE A 114 11.51 -7.26 13.65
C PHE A 114 11.81 -8.69 14.12
N TYR A 115 12.39 -8.86 15.32
CA TYR A 115 12.53 -10.16 16.00
C TYR A 115 11.24 -10.65 16.67
N ASN A 116 10.19 -9.83 16.73
CA ASN A 116 8.83 -10.19 17.15
C ASN A 116 7.82 -9.79 16.07
N ASN A 117 6.56 -10.18 16.25
CA ASN A 117 5.48 -9.64 15.45
C ASN A 117 5.26 -8.17 15.81
N ASP A 118 5.13 -7.32 14.80
CA ASP A 118 4.92 -5.88 14.99
C ASP A 118 4.00 -5.30 13.93
N PHE A 119 3.17 -4.35 14.34
CA PHE A 119 2.34 -3.56 13.45
C PHE A 119 2.86 -2.12 13.50
N ASP A 120 3.35 -1.65 12.36
CA ASP A 120 3.94 -0.34 12.19
C ASP A 120 3.01 0.56 11.37
N ALA A 121 2.80 1.78 11.83
CA ALA A 121 2.00 2.80 11.17
C ALA A 121 2.82 4.09 11.08
N ASN A 122 3.33 4.37 9.89
CA ASN A 122 4.24 5.47 9.64
C ASN A 122 3.50 6.69 9.08
N GLY A 123 3.85 7.88 9.58
CA GLY A 123 3.27 9.16 9.13
C GLY A 123 3.49 9.49 7.64
N ASN A 124 4.32 8.70 6.94
CA ASN A 124 4.57 8.78 5.51
C ASN A 124 3.64 7.90 4.67
N SER A 125 2.42 7.63 5.16
CA SER A 125 1.32 6.91 4.46
C SER A 125 1.42 5.39 4.35
N ASP A 126 2.41 4.78 5.00
CA ASP A 126 2.56 3.32 5.02
C ASP A 126 2.12 2.72 6.35
N ILE A 127 1.40 1.60 6.26
CA ILE A 127 1.09 0.73 7.38
C ILE A 127 1.67 -0.64 7.01
N VAL A 128 2.48 -1.22 7.88
CA VAL A 128 3.19 -2.48 7.63
C VAL A 128 2.98 -3.42 8.81
N LEU A 129 2.79 -4.71 8.53
CA LEU A 129 2.84 -5.77 9.53
C LEU A 129 4.14 -6.54 9.33
N GLY A 130 5.06 -6.45 10.27
CA GLY A 130 6.22 -7.32 10.33
C GLY A 130 5.84 -8.65 10.97
N LEU A 131 6.12 -9.73 10.25
CA LEU A 131 5.97 -11.09 10.76
C LEU A 131 7.35 -11.67 11.00
N TYR A 132 7.63 -12.04 12.25
CA TYR A 132 8.85 -12.76 12.57
C TYR A 132 8.80 -14.15 11.94
N ASN A 133 9.77 -14.45 11.08
CA ASN A 133 9.96 -15.78 10.52
C ASN A 133 11.34 -16.31 10.93
N LYS A 134 11.34 -17.33 11.79
CA LYS A 134 12.57 -17.95 12.31
C LYS A 134 13.43 -18.60 11.21
N GLU A 135 12.84 -18.97 10.07
CA GLU A 135 13.56 -19.57 8.94
C GLU A 135 14.11 -18.53 7.95
N LYS A 136 13.50 -17.34 7.89
CA LYS A 136 14.01 -16.22 7.11
C LYS A 136 14.78 -15.27 8.04
N HIS A 137 16.08 -15.50 8.18
CA HIS A 137 16.97 -14.45 8.67
C HIS A 137 16.95 -13.29 7.66
N TYR A 138 16.10 -12.29 7.87
CA TYR A 138 16.30 -10.99 7.25
C TYR A 138 17.54 -10.36 7.91
N PRO A 139 18.50 -9.85 7.11
CA PRO A 139 19.76 -9.31 7.60
C PRO A 139 19.59 -8.10 8.52
#